data_AF-A0A7S1F315-F1
#
_entry.id   AF-A0A7S1F315-F1
#
_cell.length_a   1.000
_cell.length_b   1.000
_cell.length_c   1.000
_cell.angle_alpha   90.00
_cell.angle_beta   90.00
_cell.angle_gamma   90.00
#
_symmetry.space_group_name_H-M   'P 1'
#
loop_
_entity.id
_entity.type
_entity.pdbx_description
1 polymer ?
#
loop_
_entity_poly.entity_id
_entity_poly.type
_entity_poly.pdbx_seq_one_letter_code
_entity_poly.pdbx_strand_id
1 'polypeptide(L)'
;VTCMSSTHSHGVSTVMVLSARLLTGGSLKTLQSMERSAELEDLIVPRRVRGRCRTICSVCCCCWITFLAVILTCILVRHFQRGALLTPMLEVINTADYCNDRETGTCAATLPSGDVRRFDLLREERPLFGFLFVQVANRSAETMRLLFCGAHVVISDPDASAYEFLIHRPGAHRRISSHASDEPQFGIPEGRVVRTLLVGRLENVSWFQLEGSSWNPFQKPGASLGHALDTIEYFITGRNVGPLGTSSHTDKEPLKLGLVLNATACSPDCPADVDAITQ
;
A
#
# COMPACT_ATOMS: atom_id res chain seq x y z
N VAL A 1 -11.53 -53.12 -16.05
CA VAL A 1 -10.17 -52.66 -15.69
C VAL A 1 -10.31 -51.72 -14.52
N THR A 2 -9.99 -52.25 -13.35
CA THR A 2 -10.06 -51.63 -12.02
C THR A 2 -8.89 -50.67 -11.85
N CYS A 3 -9.10 -49.55 -11.13
CA CYS A 3 -8.34 -49.24 -9.92
C CYS A 3 -8.89 -47.98 -9.24
N MET A 4 -9.37 -48.19 -8.01
CA MET A 4 -9.54 -47.20 -6.94
C MET A 4 -8.18 -46.85 -6.32
N SER A 5 -8.07 -45.67 -5.70
CA SER A 5 -7.36 -45.35 -4.42
C SER A 5 -7.58 -43.84 -4.17
N SER A 6 -8.22 -43.32 -3.10
CA SER A 6 -7.94 -43.44 -1.64
C SER A 6 -6.53 -42.91 -1.32
N THR A 7 -6.22 -42.01 -0.38
CA THR A 7 -6.91 -41.33 0.74
C THR A 7 -5.90 -40.36 1.39
N HIS A 8 -6.39 -39.34 2.10
CA HIS A 8 -5.84 -38.68 3.30
C HIS A 8 -4.34 -38.27 3.35
N SER A 9 -4.11 -36.96 3.47
CA SER A 9 -2.94 -36.41 4.17
C SER A 9 -3.38 -35.64 5.42
N HIS A 10 -3.00 -36.15 6.59
CA HIS A 10 -3.08 -35.46 7.87
C HIS A 10 -1.86 -34.54 8.01
N GLY A 11 -2.10 -33.23 8.13
CA GLY A 11 -1.08 -32.25 8.51
C GLY A 11 -0.92 -32.21 10.04
N VAL A 12 0.23 -32.68 10.52
CA VAL A 12 0.61 -32.74 11.93
C VAL A 12 0.95 -31.34 12.43
N SER A 13 0.27 -30.89 13.50
CA SER A 13 0.64 -29.71 14.27
C SER A 13 1.92 -29.97 15.07
N THR A 14 2.99 -29.25 14.76
CA THR A 14 4.20 -29.20 15.59
C THR A 14 3.99 -28.19 16.72
N VAL A 15 3.57 -28.69 17.89
CA VAL A 15 3.59 -27.95 19.16
C VAL A 15 5.02 -27.96 19.69
N MET A 16 5.64 -26.78 19.77
CA MET A 16 6.96 -26.60 20.39
C MET A 16 6.79 -26.69 21.91
N VAL A 17 7.12 -27.84 22.49
CA VAL A 17 7.22 -28.05 23.94
C VAL A 17 8.55 -27.50 24.42
N LEU A 18 8.54 -26.35 25.11
CA LEU A 18 9.70 -25.89 25.89
C LEU A 18 9.82 -26.77 27.14
N SER A 19 10.87 -27.61 27.16
CA SER A 19 11.29 -28.38 28.33
C SER A 19 11.86 -27.46 29.41
N ALA A 20 11.19 -27.37 30.56
CA ALA A 20 11.77 -26.86 31.79
C ALA A 20 12.72 -27.92 32.39
N ARG A 21 14.03 -27.71 32.27
CA ARG A 21 15.02 -28.49 33.02
C ARG A 21 15.06 -28.02 34.47
N LEU A 22 14.68 -28.94 35.37
CA LEU A 22 15.01 -28.91 36.78
C LEU A 22 16.53 -28.84 36.98
N LEU A 23 16.98 -27.82 37.71
CA LEU A 23 18.27 -27.82 38.41
C LEU A 23 17.99 -27.89 39.91
N THR A 24 17.96 -29.11 40.44
CA THR A 24 18.01 -29.43 41.86
C THR A 24 19.48 -29.50 42.29
N GLY A 25 19.91 -28.64 43.22
CA GLY A 25 21.26 -28.73 43.77
C GLY A 25 21.72 -27.51 44.56
N GLY A 26 20.86 -26.94 45.41
CA GLY A 26 21.21 -25.83 46.31
C GLY A 26 21.40 -26.32 47.74
N SER A 27 22.65 -26.32 48.20
CA SER A 27 23.09 -26.73 49.55
C SER A 27 22.41 -25.91 50.66
N LEU A 28 21.88 -26.60 51.67
CA LEU A 28 21.14 -26.05 52.81
C LEU A 28 21.98 -25.17 53.77
N LYS A 29 23.26 -24.92 53.49
CA LYS A 29 24.16 -24.13 54.33
C LYS A 29 24.20 -22.63 53.99
N THR A 30 23.49 -22.19 52.95
CA THR A 30 23.48 -20.78 52.50
C THR A 30 22.24 -19.99 52.92
N LEU A 31 21.36 -20.53 53.76
CA LEU A 31 20.17 -19.81 54.23
C LEU A 31 20.39 -19.03 55.54
N GLN A 32 21.33 -19.43 56.40
CA GLN A 32 21.62 -18.70 57.65
C GLN A 32 22.59 -17.52 57.49
N SER A 33 23.26 -17.40 56.34
CA SER A 33 24.16 -16.26 56.04
C SER A 33 23.43 -15.07 55.41
N MET A 34 22.21 -15.25 54.90
CA MET A 34 21.41 -14.16 54.30
C MET A 34 20.50 -13.45 55.30
N GLU A 35 20.23 -14.05 56.45
CA GLU A 35 19.32 -13.48 57.45
C GLU A 35 19.97 -12.35 58.28
N ARG A 36 21.31 -12.27 58.32
CA ARG A 36 22.03 -11.12 58.94
C ARG A 36 22.27 -9.93 58.00
N SER A 37 22.01 -10.08 56.71
CA SER A 37 22.15 -8.99 55.74
C SER A 37 20.88 -8.14 55.62
N ALA A 38 19.75 -8.63 56.11
CA ALA A 38 18.46 -7.96 55.97
C ALA A 38 18.22 -6.84 57.01
N GLU A 39 18.94 -6.82 58.14
CA GLU A 39 18.74 -5.78 59.17
C GLU A 39 19.66 -4.56 59.01
N LEU A 40 20.66 -4.60 58.12
CA LEU A 40 21.62 -3.49 57.92
C LEU A 40 21.39 -2.68 56.63
N GLU A 41 20.34 -2.95 55.87
CA GLU A 41 19.99 -2.15 54.67
C GLU A 41 18.86 -1.13 54.91
N ASP A 42 18.17 -1.18 56.07
CA ASP A 42 17.05 -0.27 56.36
C ASP A 42 17.46 1.13 56.87
N LEU A 43 18.76 1.39 57.05
CA LEU A 43 19.26 2.64 57.64
C LEU A 43 19.71 3.71 56.65
N ILE A 44 19.63 3.48 55.34
CA ILE A 44 20.00 4.48 54.32
C ILE A 44 18.96 4.52 53.19
N VAL A 45 17.72 4.90 53.50
CA VAL A 45 16.77 5.34 52.47
C VAL A 45 16.79 6.88 52.41
N PRO A 46 17.47 7.50 51.41
CA PRO A 46 17.50 8.94 51.26
C PRO A 46 16.09 9.47 50.91
N ARG A 47 15.43 10.06 51.90
CA ARG A 47 14.02 10.51 51.87
C ARG A 47 13.77 11.79 51.03
N ARG A 48 14.62 12.15 50.06
CA ARG A 48 14.53 13.45 49.35
C ARG A 48 14.77 13.45 47.82
N VAL A 49 14.49 12.36 47.11
CA VAL A 49 14.54 12.35 45.61
C VAL A 49 13.17 12.12 44.95
N ARG A 50 12.08 11.98 45.72
CA ARG A 50 10.74 11.66 45.19
C ARG A 50 10.07 12.76 44.36
N GLY A 51 10.47 14.03 44.51
CA GLY A 51 9.82 15.16 43.83
C GLY A 51 10.28 15.44 42.39
N ARG A 52 11.56 15.19 42.06
CA ARG A 52 12.11 15.53 40.74
C ARG A 52 11.76 14.50 39.66
N CYS A 53 11.68 13.22 40.02
CA CYS A 53 11.35 12.15 39.06
C CYS A 53 9.91 12.29 38.50
N ARG A 54 8.96 12.77 39.32
CA ARG A 54 7.55 12.94 38.92
C ARG A 54 7.34 14.05 37.89
N THR A 55 8.14 15.12 37.95
CA THR A 55 8.03 16.27 37.03
C THR A 55 8.64 15.94 35.67
N ILE A 56 9.81 15.28 35.65
CA ILE A 56 10.46 14.87 34.39
C ILE A 56 9.60 13.85 33.63
N CYS A 57 9.00 12.88 34.33
CA CYS A 57 8.09 11.91 33.73
C CYS A 57 6.84 12.57 33.11
N SER A 58 6.28 13.59 33.78
CA SER A 58 5.10 14.32 33.29
C SER A 58 5.41 15.10 32.00
N VAL A 59 6.53 15.83 31.94
CA VAL A 59 6.91 16.60 30.74
C VAL A 59 7.17 15.68 29.55
N CYS A 60 7.91 14.58 29.75
CA CYS A 60 8.14 13.61 28.68
C CYS A 60 6.82 13.00 28.17
N CYS A 61 5.88 12.68 29.07
CA CYS A 61 4.58 12.14 28.69
C CYS A 61 3.77 13.16 27.87
N CYS A 62 3.75 14.43 28.28
CA CYS A 62 3.07 15.50 27.53
C CYS A 62 3.68 15.69 26.13
N CYS A 63 5.01 15.64 26.00
CA CYS A 63 5.68 15.72 24.70
C CYS A 63 5.31 14.55 23.77
N TRP A 64 5.22 13.33 24.29
CA TRP A 64 4.80 12.17 23.49
C TRP A 64 3.33 12.26 23.08
N ILE A 65 2.44 12.66 23.99
CA ILE A 65 1.01 12.82 23.69
C ILE A 65 0.81 13.88 22.60
N THR A 66 1.48 15.04 22.73
CA THR A 66 1.40 16.11 21.73
C THR A 66 1.95 15.68 20.38
N PHE A 67 3.08 14.96 20.36
CA PHE A 67 3.63 14.38 19.12
C PHE A 67 2.64 13.43 18.44
N LEU A 68 2.07 12.48 19.18
CA LEU A 68 1.08 11.53 18.64
C LEU A 68 -0.19 12.24 18.14
N ALA A 69 -0.65 13.28 18.86
CA ALA A 69 -1.80 14.08 18.44
C ALA A 69 -1.54 14.81 17.12
N VAL A 70 -0.32 15.33 16.91
CA VAL A 70 0.08 15.96 15.63
C VAL A 70 0.08 14.93 14.50
N ILE A 71 0.70 13.76 14.70
CA ILE A 71 0.72 12.69 13.69
C ILE A 71 -0.70 12.25 13.32
N LEU A 72 -1.56 12.01 14.31
CA LEU A 72 -2.95 11.63 14.08
C LEU A 72 -3.72 12.73 13.33
N THR A 73 -3.52 14.00 13.70
CA THR A 73 -4.12 15.14 12.99
C THR A 73 -3.68 15.19 11.54
N CYS A 74 -2.38 14.99 11.26
CA CYS A 74 -1.86 14.93 9.90
C CYS A 74 -2.50 13.79 9.09
N ILE A 75 -2.65 12.59 9.68
CA ILE A 75 -3.31 11.45 9.03
C ILE A 75 -4.77 11.80 8.72
N LEU A 76 -5.52 12.34 9.68
CA LEU A 76 -6.93 12.70 9.49
C LEU A 76 -7.10 13.77 8.40
N VAL A 77 -6.30 14.84 8.45
CA VAL A 77 -6.34 15.90 7.42
C VAL A 77 -6.08 15.33 6.04
N ARG A 78 -5.05 14.48 5.89
CA ARG A 78 -4.74 13.83 4.60
C ARG A 78 -5.85 12.90 4.14
N HIS A 79 -6.41 12.11 5.06
CA HIS A 79 -7.52 11.20 4.78
C HIS A 79 -8.71 11.95 4.19
N PHE A 80 -9.14 13.04 4.83
CA PHE A 80 -10.24 13.88 4.34
C PHE A 80 -9.91 14.57 3.01
N GLN A 81 -8.69 15.08 2.85
CA GLN A 81 -8.27 15.77 1.63
C GLN A 81 -8.25 14.87 0.39
N ARG A 82 -7.82 13.60 0.52
CA ARG A 82 -7.77 12.67 -0.62
C ARG A 82 -9.13 12.36 -1.21
N GLY A 83 -10.15 12.19 -0.37
CA GLY A 83 -11.50 11.87 -0.82
C GLY A 83 -12.19 12.97 -1.62
N ALA A 84 -11.73 14.22 -1.50
CA ALA A 84 -12.38 15.38 -2.13
C ALA A 84 -12.40 15.32 -3.67
N LEU A 85 -11.42 14.65 -4.28
CA LEU A 85 -11.32 14.53 -5.74
C LEU A 85 -11.88 13.21 -6.29
N LEU A 86 -12.28 12.26 -5.44
CA LEU A 86 -12.75 10.95 -5.87
C LEU A 86 -13.98 11.02 -6.78
N THR A 87 -15.03 11.71 -6.32
CA THR A 87 -16.29 11.80 -7.07
C THR A 87 -16.11 12.57 -8.39
N PRO A 88 -15.50 13.77 -8.41
CA PRO A 88 -15.22 14.47 -9.66
C PRO A 88 -14.36 13.66 -10.64
N MET A 89 -13.35 12.93 -10.14
CA MET A 89 -12.49 12.11 -11.01
C MET A 89 -13.27 10.94 -11.63
N LEU A 90 -14.12 10.26 -10.85
CA LEU A 90 -14.97 9.19 -11.36
C LEU A 90 -15.98 9.68 -12.40
N GLU A 91 -16.55 10.87 -12.21
CA GLU A 91 -17.46 11.49 -13.19
C GLU A 91 -16.74 11.73 -14.53
N VAL A 92 -15.54 12.31 -14.49
CA VAL A 92 -14.72 12.55 -15.68
C VAL A 92 -14.33 11.26 -16.38
N ILE A 93 -13.88 10.25 -15.64
CA ILE A 93 -13.53 8.94 -16.20
C ILE A 93 -14.77 8.27 -16.82
N ASN A 94 -15.91 8.29 -16.13
CA ASN A 94 -17.12 7.62 -16.62
C ASN A 94 -17.73 8.28 -17.88
N THR A 95 -17.47 9.58 -18.08
CA THR A 95 -18.00 10.35 -19.22
C THR A 95 -16.97 10.54 -20.34
N ALA A 96 -15.74 10.07 -20.16
CA ALA A 96 -14.68 10.17 -21.15
C ALA A 96 -14.96 9.30 -22.38
N ASP A 97 -14.41 9.74 -23.52
CA ASP A 97 -14.30 8.90 -24.70
C ASP A 97 -13.07 7.99 -24.60
N TYR A 98 -13.15 6.81 -25.21
CA TYR A 98 -12.06 5.83 -25.19
C TYR A 98 -11.77 5.32 -26.60
N CYS A 99 -10.48 5.22 -26.91
CA CYS A 99 -9.98 4.82 -28.23
C CYS A 99 -8.84 3.80 -28.10
N ASN A 100 -8.53 3.10 -29.18
CA ASN A 100 -7.42 2.15 -29.24
C ASN A 100 -6.11 2.93 -29.48
N ASP A 101 -5.20 2.87 -28.52
CA ASP A 101 -3.85 3.37 -28.66
C ASP A 101 -2.97 2.31 -29.33
N ARG A 102 -2.60 2.57 -30.58
CA ARG A 102 -1.79 1.67 -31.40
C ARG A 102 -0.35 1.55 -30.91
N GLU A 103 0.16 2.56 -30.20
CA GLU A 103 1.54 2.55 -29.71
C GLU A 103 1.68 1.56 -28.55
N THR A 104 0.75 1.62 -27.60
CA THR A 104 0.77 0.78 -26.40
C THR A 104 0.00 -0.53 -26.58
N GLY A 105 -0.84 -0.64 -27.60
CA GLY A 105 -1.77 -1.76 -27.73
C GLY A 105 -2.77 -1.82 -26.58
N THR A 106 -3.18 -0.67 -26.04
CA THR A 106 -4.15 -0.57 -24.95
C THR A 106 -5.23 0.46 -25.26
N CYS A 107 -6.28 0.47 -24.45
CA CYS A 107 -7.25 1.56 -24.47
C CYS A 107 -6.62 2.85 -23.93
N ALA A 108 -6.96 3.99 -24.53
CA ALA A 108 -6.61 5.30 -23.99
C ALA A 108 -7.85 6.19 -23.77
N ALA A 109 -7.83 6.95 -22.67
CA ALA A 109 -8.85 7.93 -22.36
C ALA A 109 -8.63 9.22 -23.18
N THR A 110 -9.71 9.80 -23.68
CA THR A 110 -9.74 11.13 -24.28
C THR A 110 -10.52 12.05 -23.37
N LEU A 111 -9.79 12.93 -22.69
CA LEU A 111 -10.32 13.82 -21.68
C LEU A 111 -10.36 15.27 -22.22
N PRO A 112 -11.41 16.04 -21.91
CA PRO A 112 -11.44 17.46 -22.22
C PRO A 112 -10.24 18.19 -21.57
N SER A 113 -9.65 19.17 -22.27
CA SER A 113 -8.47 19.91 -21.77
C SER A 113 -8.72 20.62 -20.43
N GLY A 114 -9.98 20.97 -20.13
CA GLY A 114 -10.38 21.51 -18.84
C GLY A 114 -10.14 20.52 -17.69
N ASP A 115 -10.50 19.25 -17.89
CA ASP A 115 -10.33 18.20 -16.89
C ASP A 115 -8.86 17.77 -16.76
N VAL A 116 -8.14 17.68 -17.89
CA VAL A 116 -6.69 17.42 -17.89
C VAL A 116 -5.97 18.43 -16.99
N ARG A 117 -6.27 19.74 -17.14
CA ARG A 117 -5.69 20.79 -16.29
C ARG A 117 -6.18 20.72 -14.85
N ARG A 118 -7.47 20.42 -14.62
CA ARG A 118 -8.06 20.35 -13.28
C ARG A 118 -7.42 19.26 -12.43
N PHE A 119 -7.15 18.11 -13.04
CA PHE A 119 -6.58 16.94 -12.37
C PHE A 119 -5.07 16.80 -12.56
N ASP A 120 -4.43 17.77 -13.24
CA ASP A 120 -2.98 17.78 -13.49
C ASP A 120 -2.52 16.45 -14.12
N LEU A 121 -3.29 16.01 -15.13
CA LEU A 121 -3.05 14.75 -15.82
C LEU A 121 -2.00 14.95 -16.91
N LEU A 122 -1.00 14.08 -16.90
CA LEU A 122 0.01 13.98 -17.92
C LEU A 122 -0.59 13.34 -19.17
N ARG A 123 -0.07 13.69 -20.34
CA ARG A 123 -0.49 13.07 -21.61
C ARG A 123 -0.28 11.56 -21.56
N GLU A 124 0.85 11.18 -20.98
CA GLU A 124 1.29 9.83 -20.79
C GLU A 124 0.25 9.05 -19.99
N GLU A 125 -0.52 9.65 -19.06
CA GLU A 125 -1.54 8.95 -18.26
C GLU A 125 -2.77 8.50 -19.05
N ARG A 126 -2.97 8.96 -20.29
CA ARG A 126 -4.16 8.61 -21.10
C ARG A 126 -4.30 7.10 -21.35
N PRO A 127 -3.27 6.36 -21.81
CA PRO A 127 -3.34 4.91 -21.98
C PRO A 127 -3.49 4.18 -20.64
N LEU A 128 -2.95 4.73 -19.54
CA LEU A 128 -3.15 4.16 -18.21
C LEU A 128 -4.64 4.20 -17.82
N PHE A 129 -5.31 5.35 -17.97
CA PHE A 129 -6.73 5.44 -17.63
C PHE A 129 -7.63 4.59 -18.52
N GLY A 130 -7.33 4.49 -19.81
CA GLY A 130 -8.08 3.60 -20.70
C GLY A 130 -7.88 2.13 -20.35
N PHE A 131 -6.64 1.71 -20.09
CA PHE A 131 -6.32 0.38 -19.59
C PHE A 131 -7.05 0.07 -18.28
N LEU A 132 -6.94 0.96 -17.27
CA LEU A 132 -7.55 0.75 -15.96
C LEU A 132 -9.08 0.72 -16.04
N PHE A 133 -9.71 1.68 -16.73
CA PHE A 133 -11.17 1.77 -16.74
C PHE A 133 -11.81 0.77 -17.70
N VAL A 134 -11.36 0.69 -18.95
CA VAL A 134 -12.01 -0.16 -19.94
C VAL A 134 -11.52 -1.59 -19.83
N GLN A 135 -10.21 -1.83 -19.76
CA GLN A 135 -9.68 -3.20 -19.87
C GLN A 135 -9.66 -3.95 -18.55
N VAL A 136 -9.35 -3.26 -17.44
CA VAL A 136 -9.28 -3.87 -16.10
C VAL A 136 -10.63 -3.77 -15.37
N ALA A 137 -11.18 -2.57 -15.26
CA ALA A 137 -12.45 -2.34 -14.55
C ALA A 137 -13.69 -2.69 -15.39
N ASN A 138 -13.54 -3.02 -16.68
CA ASN A 138 -14.65 -3.31 -17.59
C ASN A 138 -15.75 -2.23 -17.53
N ARG A 139 -15.34 -0.96 -17.57
CA ARG A 139 -16.20 0.22 -17.46
C ARG A 139 -17.04 0.30 -16.17
N SER A 140 -16.67 -0.44 -15.12
CA SER A 140 -17.31 -0.36 -13.80
C SER A 140 -16.76 0.82 -13.01
N ALA A 141 -17.59 1.84 -12.81
CA ALA A 141 -17.26 2.97 -11.92
C ALA A 141 -17.01 2.52 -10.48
N GLU A 142 -17.68 1.46 -10.02
CA GLU A 142 -17.45 0.89 -8.69
C GLU A 142 -16.05 0.27 -8.58
N THR A 143 -15.64 -0.52 -9.57
CA THR A 143 -14.29 -1.09 -9.61
C THR A 143 -13.25 0.03 -9.70
N MET A 144 -13.45 1.01 -10.57
CA MET A 144 -12.55 2.16 -10.70
C MET A 144 -12.40 2.94 -9.38
N ARG A 145 -13.49 3.07 -8.61
CA ARG A 145 -13.46 3.66 -7.27
C ARG A 145 -12.53 2.88 -6.34
N LEU A 146 -12.61 1.54 -6.36
CA LEU A 146 -11.73 0.69 -5.54
C LEU A 146 -10.25 0.86 -5.93
N LEU A 147 -9.97 0.93 -7.23
CA LEU A 147 -8.62 1.20 -7.77
C LEU A 147 -8.08 2.54 -7.25
N PHE A 148 -8.85 3.63 -7.39
CA PHE A 148 -8.47 4.96 -6.89
C PHE A 148 -8.33 5.03 -5.36
N CYS A 149 -9.04 4.17 -4.63
CA CYS A 149 -8.91 4.03 -3.19
C CYS A 149 -7.73 3.12 -2.77
N GLY A 150 -6.92 2.64 -3.71
CA GLY A 150 -5.69 1.89 -3.45
C GLY A 150 -5.91 0.39 -3.26
N ALA A 151 -6.93 -0.19 -3.88
CA ALA A 151 -7.04 -1.65 -3.94
C ALA A 151 -5.75 -2.27 -4.50
N HIS A 152 -5.27 -3.32 -3.84
CA HIS A 152 -4.29 -4.22 -4.42
C HIS A 152 -5.01 -5.11 -5.43
N VAL A 153 -4.74 -4.88 -6.70
CA VAL A 153 -5.41 -5.56 -7.82
C VAL A 153 -4.55 -6.69 -8.31
N VAL A 154 -5.15 -7.86 -8.53
CA VAL A 154 -4.51 -9.02 -9.15
C VAL A 154 -5.30 -9.38 -10.40
N ILE A 155 -4.62 -9.45 -11.54
CA ILE A 155 -5.19 -9.80 -12.84
C ILE A 155 -4.50 -11.04 -13.40
N SER A 156 -5.27 -11.89 -14.09
CA SER A 156 -4.69 -13.00 -14.85
C SER A 156 -3.94 -12.43 -16.06
N ASP A 157 -2.65 -12.74 -16.14
CA ASP A 157 -1.75 -12.20 -17.17
C ASP A 157 -0.68 -13.25 -17.51
N PRO A 158 -1.06 -14.41 -18.07
CA PRO A 158 -0.12 -15.50 -18.31
C PRO A 158 1.07 -15.09 -19.20
N ASP A 159 0.85 -14.19 -20.15
CA ASP A 159 1.85 -13.74 -21.12
C ASP A 159 2.60 -12.47 -20.69
N ALA A 160 2.41 -12.01 -19.45
CA ALA A 160 3.02 -10.80 -18.87
C ALA A 160 2.70 -9.49 -19.61
N SER A 161 1.73 -9.50 -20.52
CA SER A 161 1.34 -8.34 -21.35
C SER A 161 0.95 -7.12 -20.53
N ALA A 162 0.19 -7.30 -19.44
CA ALA A 162 -0.22 -6.19 -18.59
C ALA A 162 0.95 -5.68 -17.75
N TYR A 163 1.76 -6.58 -17.21
CA TYR A 163 2.97 -6.21 -16.48
C TYR A 163 3.91 -5.37 -17.37
N GLU A 164 4.21 -5.86 -18.58
CA GLU A 164 5.10 -5.19 -19.53
C GLU A 164 4.60 -3.81 -19.94
N PHE A 165 3.30 -3.68 -20.21
CA PHE A 165 2.67 -2.37 -20.47
C PHE A 165 2.87 -1.40 -19.31
N LEU A 166 2.66 -1.85 -18.06
CA LEU A 166 2.74 -0.98 -16.89
C LEU A 166 4.19 -0.62 -16.54
N ILE A 167 5.17 -1.52 -16.67
CA ILE A 167 6.56 -1.21 -16.29
C ILE A 167 7.31 -0.35 -17.32
N HIS A 168 6.87 -0.32 -18.58
CA HIS A 168 7.47 0.50 -19.64
C HIS A 168 6.95 1.95 -19.65
N ARG A 169 6.14 2.31 -18.66
CA ARG A 169 5.59 3.65 -18.51
C ARG A 169 6.71 4.67 -18.20
N PRO A 170 6.60 5.92 -18.69
CA PRO A 170 7.59 6.94 -18.43
C PRO A 170 7.86 7.16 -16.93
N GLY A 171 9.15 7.20 -16.55
CA GLY A 171 9.56 7.41 -15.16
C GLY A 171 9.51 6.18 -14.26
N ALA A 172 9.15 5.00 -14.79
CA ALA A 172 9.23 3.74 -14.07
C ALA A 172 10.63 3.52 -13.49
N HIS A 173 10.69 3.18 -12.21
CA HIS A 173 11.94 2.87 -11.51
C HIS A 173 11.77 1.64 -10.63
N ARG A 174 12.82 0.82 -10.60
CA ARG A 174 12.84 -0.37 -9.74
C ARG A 174 12.76 0.06 -8.28
N ARG A 175 11.95 -0.63 -7.51
CA ARG A 175 11.89 -0.48 -6.06
C ARG A 175 11.53 -1.80 -5.40
N ILE A 176 11.75 -1.90 -4.10
CA ILE A 176 11.32 -3.04 -3.29
C ILE A 176 10.04 -2.63 -2.56
N SER A 177 9.06 -3.51 -2.51
CA SER A 177 7.89 -3.37 -1.65
C SER A 177 7.69 -4.62 -0.78
N SER A 178 6.73 -4.56 0.14
CA SER A 178 6.34 -5.70 0.97
C SER A 178 5.52 -6.76 0.22
N HIS A 179 5.03 -6.46 -0.98
CA HIS A 179 4.26 -7.41 -1.78
C HIS A 179 5.19 -8.47 -2.41
N ALA A 180 4.73 -9.72 -2.41
CA ALA A 180 5.44 -10.81 -3.05
C ALA A 180 5.49 -10.61 -4.58
N SER A 181 6.66 -10.84 -5.17
CA SER A 181 6.89 -10.73 -6.60
C SER A 181 8.05 -11.65 -6.98
N ASP A 182 7.91 -12.41 -8.07
CA ASP A 182 9.01 -13.18 -8.66
C ASP A 182 9.78 -12.37 -9.71
N GLU A 183 9.15 -11.35 -10.29
CA GLU A 183 9.78 -10.33 -11.14
C GLU A 183 10.12 -9.03 -10.37
N PRO A 184 10.99 -8.16 -10.93
CA PRO A 184 11.27 -6.86 -10.34
C PRO A 184 10.02 -6.01 -10.13
N GLN A 185 9.94 -5.30 -9.01
CA GLN A 185 8.83 -4.40 -8.74
C GLN A 185 9.19 -2.98 -9.18
N PHE A 186 8.18 -2.24 -9.63
CA PHE A 186 8.36 -0.88 -10.13
C PHE A 186 7.42 0.09 -9.43
N GLY A 187 7.96 1.26 -9.12
CA GLY A 187 7.16 2.45 -8.85
C GLY A 187 7.15 3.32 -10.09
N ILE A 188 5.98 3.79 -10.49
CA ILE A 188 5.82 4.69 -11.62
C ILE A 188 5.23 5.98 -11.07
N PRO A 189 5.96 7.10 -11.15
CA PRO A 189 5.44 8.40 -10.74
C PRO A 189 4.38 8.81 -11.75
N GLU A 190 3.16 8.96 -11.26
CA GLU A 190 2.05 9.46 -12.06
C GLU A 190 1.77 10.91 -11.66
N GLY A 191 0.84 11.58 -12.35
CA GLY A 191 0.46 12.96 -12.10
C GLY A 191 -0.04 13.20 -10.67
N ARG A 192 -0.46 14.42 -10.37
CA ARG A 192 -0.80 14.83 -8.99
C ARG A 192 -1.90 13.99 -8.35
N VAL A 193 -2.84 13.51 -9.17
CA VAL A 193 -4.01 12.76 -8.72
C VAL A 193 -3.67 11.31 -8.49
N VAL A 194 -3.11 10.60 -9.47
CA VAL A 194 -2.80 9.16 -9.36
C VAL A 194 -1.58 8.90 -8.48
N ARG A 195 -0.64 9.87 -8.44
CA ARG A 195 0.60 9.93 -7.64
C ARG A 195 1.60 8.84 -7.94
N THR A 196 1.29 7.59 -7.64
CA THR A 196 2.23 6.48 -7.82
C THR A 196 1.48 5.20 -8.11
N LEU A 197 1.84 4.57 -9.21
CA LEU A 197 1.45 3.19 -9.51
C LEU A 197 2.58 2.27 -9.06
N LEU A 198 2.26 1.32 -8.19
CA LEU A 198 3.14 0.21 -7.82
C LEU A 198 2.74 -1.03 -8.63
N VAL A 199 3.73 -1.71 -9.20
CA VAL A 199 3.53 -2.90 -10.05
C VAL A 199 4.48 -4.01 -9.64
N GLY A 200 3.99 -5.24 -9.70
CA GLY A 200 4.80 -6.44 -9.67
C GLY A 200 4.10 -7.60 -10.35
N ARG A 201 4.74 -8.76 -10.30
CA ARG A 201 4.24 -9.98 -10.92
C ARG A 201 4.57 -11.17 -10.04
N LEU A 202 3.66 -12.13 -9.98
CA LEU A 202 3.87 -13.38 -9.28
C LEU A 202 3.26 -14.51 -10.10
N GLU A 203 4.08 -15.45 -10.55
CA GLU A 203 3.67 -16.56 -11.41
C GLU A 203 2.99 -16.06 -12.70
N ASN A 204 1.72 -16.44 -12.91
CA ASN A 204 0.92 -16.09 -14.09
C ASN A 204 -0.03 -14.91 -13.83
N VAL A 205 0.20 -14.15 -12.74
CA VAL A 205 -0.61 -12.98 -12.41
C VAL A 205 0.25 -11.73 -12.32
N SER A 206 -0.28 -10.65 -12.84
CA SER A 206 0.27 -9.31 -12.65
C SER A 206 -0.55 -8.62 -11.58
N TRP A 207 0.13 -7.87 -10.72
CA TRP A 207 -0.55 -7.12 -9.67
C TRP A 207 -0.10 -5.67 -9.68
N PHE A 208 -1.01 -4.79 -9.30
CA PHE A 208 -0.70 -3.38 -9.18
C PHE A 208 -1.55 -2.70 -8.11
N GLN A 209 -1.11 -1.52 -7.68
CA GLN A 209 -1.78 -0.71 -6.68
C GLN A 209 -1.49 0.78 -6.92
N LEU A 210 -2.53 1.61 -6.87
CA LEU A 210 -2.35 3.06 -6.81
C LEU A 210 -2.08 3.47 -5.35
N GLU A 211 -0.98 4.17 -5.11
CA GLU A 211 -0.55 4.56 -3.78
C GLU A 211 -0.84 6.03 -3.49
N GLY A 212 -1.22 6.29 -2.24
CA GLY A 212 -1.48 7.64 -1.74
C GLY A 212 -0.25 8.54 -1.76
N SER A 213 0.97 8.03 -1.73
CA SER A 213 2.20 8.83 -1.80
C SER A 213 3.37 8.02 -2.35
N SER A 214 4.24 8.68 -3.12
CA SER A 214 5.45 8.04 -3.65
C SER A 214 6.49 7.78 -2.56
N TRP A 215 7.12 6.61 -2.59
CA TRP A 215 8.32 6.32 -1.79
C TRP A 215 9.61 6.59 -2.59
N ASN A 216 10.25 7.75 -2.35
CA ASN A 216 11.56 8.08 -2.90
C ASN A 216 12.32 9.02 -1.94
N PRO A 217 12.89 8.50 -0.84
CA PRO A 217 13.39 9.32 0.26
C PRO A 217 14.57 10.21 -0.11
N PHE A 218 15.37 9.81 -1.11
CA PHE A 218 16.57 10.56 -1.51
C PHE A 218 16.26 11.71 -2.48
N GLN A 219 15.27 11.55 -3.37
CA GLN A 219 14.94 12.59 -4.36
C GLN A 219 13.68 13.39 -3.98
N LYS A 220 12.76 12.81 -3.21
CA LYS A 220 11.46 13.42 -2.84
C LYS A 220 11.14 13.21 -1.35
N PRO A 221 11.92 13.80 -0.42
CA PRO A 221 11.78 13.55 1.02
C PRO A 221 10.39 13.90 1.57
N GLY A 222 9.76 14.99 1.08
CA GLY A 222 8.40 15.37 1.48
C GLY A 222 7.33 14.36 1.07
N ALA A 223 7.46 13.77 -0.13
CA ALA A 223 6.55 12.73 -0.58
C ALA A 223 6.74 11.43 0.23
N SER A 224 8.00 11.09 0.57
CA SER A 224 8.29 9.96 1.45
C SER A 224 7.78 10.13 2.88
N LEU A 225 7.72 11.37 3.41
CA LEU A 225 7.03 11.63 4.68
C LEU A 225 5.53 11.34 4.56
N GLY A 226 4.91 11.76 3.45
CA GLY A 226 3.53 11.39 3.13
C GLY A 226 3.33 9.88 3.09
N HIS A 227 4.25 9.15 2.47
CA HIS A 227 4.22 7.69 2.43
C HIS A 227 4.35 7.06 3.82
N ALA A 228 5.23 7.59 4.69
CA ALA A 228 5.33 7.13 6.07
C ALA A 228 4.02 7.34 6.86
N LEU A 229 3.34 8.47 6.67
CA LEU A 229 2.02 8.70 7.26
C LEU A 229 0.97 7.73 6.72
N ASP A 230 0.99 7.44 5.42
CA ASP A 230 0.11 6.47 4.78
C ASP A 230 0.38 5.04 5.31
N THR A 231 1.65 4.69 5.57
CA THR A 231 2.02 3.43 6.24
C THR A 231 1.48 3.35 7.66
N ILE A 232 1.56 4.43 8.45
CA ILE A 232 1.00 4.48 9.80
C ILE A 232 -0.53 4.31 9.75
N GLU A 233 -1.20 4.98 8.81
CA GLU A 233 -2.65 4.82 8.60
C GLU A 233 -3.00 3.36 8.27
N TYR A 234 -2.27 2.72 7.35
CA TYR A 234 -2.43 1.29 7.05
C TYR A 234 -2.29 0.42 8.30
N PHE A 235 -1.29 0.66 9.15
CA PHE A 235 -1.12 -0.11 10.39
C PHE A 235 -2.27 0.07 11.38
N ILE A 236 -2.88 1.27 11.44
CA ILE A 236 -4.01 1.57 12.31
C ILE A 236 -5.32 0.96 11.77
N THR A 237 -5.56 1.10 10.47
CA THR A 237 -6.87 0.75 9.87
C THR A 237 -6.91 -0.63 9.22
N GLY A 238 -5.75 -1.22 8.90
CA GLY A 238 -5.63 -2.44 8.10
C GLY A 238 -6.12 -2.27 6.66
N ARG A 239 -6.08 -1.03 6.13
CA ARG A 239 -6.62 -0.69 4.80
C ARG A 239 -5.52 -0.07 3.96
N ASN A 240 -5.45 -0.48 2.69
CA ASN A 240 -4.54 0.16 1.74
C ASN A 240 -4.93 1.61 1.52
N VAL A 241 -3.92 2.44 1.33
CA VAL A 241 -4.07 3.90 1.21
C VAL A 241 -3.76 4.30 -0.23
N GLY A 242 -4.81 4.63 -0.97
CA GLY A 242 -4.71 5.08 -2.36
C GLY A 242 -4.66 6.60 -2.51
N PRO A 243 -4.58 7.09 -3.76
CA PRO A 243 -4.57 8.51 -4.04
C PRO A 243 -5.84 9.25 -3.60
N LEU A 244 -7.00 8.61 -3.71
CA LEU A 244 -8.31 9.24 -3.51
C LEU A 244 -9.17 8.59 -2.41
N GLY A 245 -8.57 7.75 -1.56
CA GLY A 245 -9.29 7.08 -0.47
C GLY A 245 -8.52 5.90 0.12
N THR A 246 -9.24 5.00 0.79
CA THR A 246 -8.68 3.75 1.32
C THR A 246 -9.51 2.54 0.93
N SER A 247 -8.84 1.39 0.74
CA SER A 247 -9.45 0.15 0.29
C SER A 247 -9.18 -0.99 1.27
N SER A 248 -10.17 -1.86 1.47
CA SER A 248 -10.00 -3.11 2.22
C SER A 248 -9.26 -4.18 1.41
N HIS A 249 -9.13 -3.99 0.09
CA HIS A 249 -8.43 -4.95 -0.77
C HIS A 249 -6.92 -4.80 -0.61
N THR A 250 -6.34 -5.61 0.28
CA THR A 250 -4.92 -5.67 0.59
C THR A 250 -4.25 -6.85 -0.12
N ASP A 251 -2.95 -7.05 0.10
CA ASP A 251 -2.24 -8.26 -0.34
C ASP A 251 -2.84 -9.56 0.21
N LYS A 252 -3.42 -9.51 1.41
CA LYS A 252 -4.08 -10.66 2.05
C LYS A 252 -5.43 -10.99 1.43
N GLU A 253 -6.15 -9.97 0.97
CA GLU A 253 -7.47 -10.11 0.35
C GLU A 253 -7.55 -9.22 -0.90
N PRO A 254 -6.85 -9.60 -1.98
CA PRO A 254 -6.69 -8.74 -3.14
C PRO A 254 -7.99 -8.65 -3.94
N LEU A 255 -8.16 -7.54 -4.66
CA LEU A 255 -9.21 -7.41 -5.67
C LEU A 255 -8.80 -8.23 -6.89
N LYS A 256 -9.32 -9.47 -6.97
CA LYS A 256 -9.08 -10.37 -8.09
C LYS A 256 -10.00 -10.04 -9.23
N LEU A 257 -9.43 -9.59 -10.34
CA LEU A 257 -10.14 -9.32 -11.59
C LEU A 257 -9.78 -10.40 -12.61
N GLY A 258 -10.65 -10.60 -13.59
CA GLY A 258 -10.48 -11.63 -14.61
C GLY A 258 -9.33 -11.34 -15.59
N LEU A 259 -9.41 -11.94 -16.78
CA LEU A 259 -8.51 -11.60 -17.87
C LEU A 259 -8.72 -10.14 -18.28
N VAL A 260 -7.63 -9.42 -18.51
CA VAL A 260 -7.67 -8.06 -19.06
C VAL A 260 -8.34 -8.10 -20.44
N LEU A 261 -9.29 -7.21 -20.68
CA LEU A 261 -9.92 -7.14 -22.00
C LEU A 261 -8.90 -6.72 -23.06
N ASN A 262 -9.06 -7.24 -24.27
CA ASN A 262 -8.20 -6.88 -25.39
C ASN A 262 -8.39 -5.40 -25.79
N ALA A 263 -7.36 -4.78 -26.37
CA ALA A 263 -7.35 -3.39 -26.85
C ALA A 263 -8.49 -3.08 -27.82
N THR A 264 -8.94 -4.08 -28.58
CA THR A 264 -10.09 -3.99 -29.49
C THR A 264 -11.40 -3.65 -28.78
N ALA A 265 -11.46 -3.73 -27.44
CA ALA A 265 -12.57 -3.23 -26.64
C ALA A 265 -12.76 -1.70 -26.71
N CYS A 266 -11.76 -0.96 -27.19
CA CYS A 266 -11.83 0.48 -27.43
C CYS A 266 -11.67 0.77 -28.92
N SER A 267 -12.77 0.70 -29.68
CA SER A 267 -12.79 1.12 -31.09
C SER A 267 -13.61 2.40 -31.20
N PRO A 268 -13.17 3.43 -31.97
CA PRO A 268 -12.12 3.41 -33.00
C PRO A 268 -10.69 3.66 -32.47
N ASP A 269 -9.70 3.66 -33.37
CA ASP A 269 -8.32 4.06 -33.06
C ASP A 269 -8.26 5.53 -32.60
N CYS A 270 -7.30 5.81 -31.73
CA CYS A 270 -7.07 7.17 -31.26
C CYS A 270 -6.68 8.08 -32.43
N PRO A 271 -7.20 9.32 -32.48
CA PRO A 271 -6.79 10.30 -33.47
C PRO A 271 -5.28 10.50 -33.42
N ALA A 272 -4.63 10.43 -34.59
CA ALA A 272 -3.16 10.43 -34.73
C ALA A 272 -2.49 11.73 -34.24
N ASP A 273 -3.26 12.76 -33.92
CA ASP A 273 -2.78 14.06 -33.45
C ASP A 273 -3.89 14.77 -32.67
N VAL A 274 -3.91 14.64 -31.34
CA VAL A 274 -4.57 15.66 -30.49
C VAL A 274 -3.53 16.66 -29.97
N ASP A 275 -2.29 16.57 -30.45
CA ASP A 275 -1.14 17.33 -29.95
C ASP A 275 -1.01 18.75 -30.52
N ALA A 276 -1.86 19.15 -31.45
CA ALA A 276 -1.80 20.50 -32.04
C ALA A 276 -2.58 21.57 -31.26
N ILE A 277 -3.36 21.21 -30.23
CA ILE A 277 -4.23 22.17 -29.54
C ILE A 277 -3.74 22.42 -28.10
N THR A 278 -2.75 23.32 -28.04
CA THR A 278 -2.40 24.20 -26.89
C THR A 278 -1.88 23.52 -25.61
N GLN A 279 -0.56 23.38 -25.53
CA GLN A 279 0.18 23.78 -24.32
C GLN A 279 0.13 25.30 -24.18
#